data_AF-A0A5J4P9T2-F1
#
_entry.id   AF-A0A5J4P9T2-F1
#
_cell.length_a   1.000
_cell.length_b   1.000
_cell.length_c   1.000
_cell.angle_alpha   90.00
_cell.angle_beta   90.00
_cell.angle_gamma   90.00
#
_symmetry.space_group_name_H-M   'P 1'
#
loop_
_entity.id
_entity.type
_entity.pdbx_description
1 polymer ?
#
loop_
_entity_poly.entity_id
_entity_poly.type
_entity_poly.pdbx_seq_one_letter_code
_entity_poly.pdbx_strand_id
1 'polypeptide(L)' 'MDFNRITEHHILYIITAIAGFVIAVAVRFLCISSGYDAGTANLVFVTILGIEIVLYLVLMKTIINQVDKFMIRRK' A
#
# COMPACT_ATOMS: atom_id res chain seq x y z
N MET A 1 -0.38 23.61 15.25
CA MET A 1 -0.35 22.30 14.59
C MET A 1 0.06 21.29 15.65
N ASP A 2 -0.90 20.53 16.16
CA ASP A 2 -0.66 19.55 17.23
C ASP A 2 0.11 18.35 16.66
N PHE A 3 1.44 18.36 16.83
CA PHE A 3 2.36 17.34 16.30
C PHE A 3 2.11 15.95 16.90
N ASN A 4 1.41 15.88 18.04
CA ASN A 4 1.15 14.62 18.73
C ASN A 4 -0.02 13.83 18.12
N ARG A 5 -0.76 14.43 17.19
CA ARG A 5 -1.87 13.80 16.45
C ARG A 5 -1.47 13.24 15.08
N ILE A 6 -0.17 13.29 14.75
CA ILE A 6 0.46 12.49 13.68
C ILE A 6 0.38 11.02 14.15
N THR A 7 -0.79 10.39 14.06
CA THR A 7 -1.30 9.65 12.89
C THR A 7 -0.85 8.19 12.90
N GLU A 8 -1.36 7.42 13.87
CA GLU A 8 -1.27 5.96 13.89
C GLU A 8 -1.69 5.34 12.53
N HIS A 9 -2.70 5.95 11.88
CA HIS A 9 -3.10 5.60 10.52
C HIS A 9 -2.05 5.92 9.44
N HIS A 10 -1.27 7.00 9.56
CA HIS A 10 -0.21 7.29 8.57
C HIS A 10 0.96 6.33 8.71
N ILE A 11 1.31 5.91 9.94
CA ILE A 11 2.31 4.87 10.16
C ILE A 11 1.87 3.57 9.49
N LEU A 12 0.60 3.17 9.65
CA LEU A 12 0.04 2.00 8.98
C LEU A 12 0.16 2.08 7.44
N TYR A 13 -0.15 3.24 6.86
CA TYR A 13 -0.02 3.46 5.42
C TYR A 13 1.42 3.35 4.93
N ILE A 14 2.37 3.93 5.66
CA ILE A 14 3.81 3.86 5.33
C ILE A 14 4.30 2.41 5.40
N ILE A 15 3.95 1.67 6.45
CA ILE A 15 4.34 0.26 6.59
C ILE A 15 3.76 -0.58 5.46
N THR A 16 2.51 -0.35 5.10
CA THR A 16 1.84 -1.07 4.01
C THR A 16 2.52 -0.81 2.66
N ALA A 17 2.89 0.46 2.39
CA ALA A 17 3.62 0.84 1.18
C ALA A 17 5.04 0.25 1.14
N ILE A 18 5.74 0.18 2.28
CA ILE A 18 7.07 -0.44 2.33
C ILE A 18 6.94 -1.95 2.10
N ALA A 19 5.97 -2.60 2.74
CA ALA A 19 5.76 -4.04 2.59
C ALA A 19 5.39 -4.42 1.16
N GLY A 20 4.47 -3.67 0.51
CA GLY A 20 4.08 -3.88 -0.87
C GLY A 20 5.26 -3.71 -1.83
N PHE A 21 6.04 -2.64 -1.66
CA PHE A 21 7.25 -2.41 -2.45
C PHE A 21 8.29 -3.54 -2.29
N VAL A 22 8.56 -3.99 -1.07
CA VAL A 22 9.50 -5.11 -0.82
C VAL A 22 9.02 -6.39 -1.51
N ILE A 23 7.73 -6.71 -1.44
CA ILE A 23 7.15 -7.86 -2.14
C ILE A 23 7.32 -7.71 -3.65
N ALA A 24 7.04 -6.53 -4.21
CA ALA A 24 7.18 -6.27 -5.65
C ALA A 24 8.63 -6.51 -6.11
N VAL A 25 9.63 -6.00 -5.38
CA VAL A 25 11.04 -6.21 -5.68
C VAL A 25 11.42 -7.69 -5.56
N ALA A 26 10.97 -8.39 -4.52
CA ALA A 26 11.25 -9.80 -4.33
C ALA A 26 10.66 -10.65 -5.47
N VAL A 27 9.40 -10.42 -5.85
CA VAL A 27 8.76 -11.13 -6.96
C VAL A 27 9.49 -10.87 -8.28
N ARG A 28 9.89 -9.61 -8.55
CA ARG A 28 10.69 -9.30 -9.74
C ARG A 28 12.00 -10.07 -9.77
N PHE A 29 12.69 -10.14 -8.63
CA PHE A 29 13.94 -10.90 -8.51
C PHE A 29 13.71 -12.39 -8.76
N LEU A 30 12.64 -12.97 -8.22
CA LEU A 30 12.25 -14.36 -8.45
C LEU A 30 11.91 -14.63 -9.92
N CYS A 31 11.22 -13.72 -10.61
CA CYS A 31 10.95 -13.86 -12.04
C CYS A 31 12.26 -13.91 -12.86
N ILE A 32 13.20 -13.00 -12.59
CA ILE A 32 14.49 -13.01 -13.31
C ILE A 32 15.27 -14.30 -13.00
N SER A 33 15.30 -14.72 -11.73
CA SER A 33 15.96 -15.96 -11.30
C SER A 33 15.35 -17.22 -11.94
N SER A 34 14.04 -17.18 -12.21
CA SER A 34 13.31 -18.28 -12.84
C SER A 34 13.46 -18.30 -14.37
N GLY A 35 14.28 -17.40 -14.95
CA GLY A 35 14.57 -17.37 -16.38
C GLY A 35 13.56 -16.58 -17.23
N TYR A 36 12.70 -15.75 -16.62
CA TYR A 36 11.82 -14.87 -17.37
C TYR A 36 12.60 -13.69 -17.97
N ASP A 37 12.20 -13.26 -19.17
CA ASP A 37 12.74 -12.06 -19.80
C ASP A 37 12.51 -10.81 -18.94
N ALA A 38 13.44 -9.86 -19.03
CA ALA A 38 13.38 -8.60 -18.29
C ALA A 38 12.07 -7.82 -18.53
N GLY A 39 11.51 -7.90 -19.75
CA GLY A 39 10.22 -7.30 -20.08
C GLY A 39 9.07 -7.86 -19.25
N THR A 40 8.97 -9.19 -19.18
CA THR A 40 7.93 -9.89 -18.39
C THR A 40 8.09 -9.62 -16.90
N ALA A 41 9.32 -9.69 -16.38
CA ALA A 41 9.59 -9.39 -14.97
C ALA A 41 9.23 -7.94 -14.59
N ASN A 42 9.49 -6.97 -15.48
CA ASN A 42 9.10 -5.58 -15.27
C ASN A 42 7.59 -5.37 -15.36
N LEU A 43 6.89 -6.08 -16.26
CA LEU A 43 5.43 -6.02 -16.34
C LEU A 43 4.77 -6.54 -15.06
N VAL A 44 5.25 -7.67 -14.53
CA VAL A 44 4.81 -8.21 -13.25
C VAL A 44 5.06 -7.21 -12.12
N PHE A 45 6.25 -6.61 -12.07
CA PHE A 45 6.60 -5.59 -11.08
C PHE A 45 5.63 -4.40 -11.11
N VAL A 46 5.38 -3.81 -12.28
CA VAL A 46 4.45 -2.68 -12.44
C VAL A 46 3.02 -3.08 -12.10
N THR A 47 2.60 -4.31 -12.42
CA THR A 47 1.27 -4.82 -12.07
C THR A 47 1.08 -4.88 -10.55
N ILE A 48 2.08 -5.38 -9.82
CA ILE A 48 2.05 -5.44 -8.35
C ILE A 48 1.99 -4.02 -7.75
N LEU A 49 2.79 -3.08 -8.26
CA LEU A 49 2.73 -1.67 -7.83
C LEU A 49 1.35 -1.04 -8.11
N GLY A 50 0.73 -1.37 -9.25
CA GLY A 50 -0.62 -0.91 -9.57
C GLY A 50 -1.65 -1.42 -8.56
N ILE A 51 -1.58 -2.70 -8.20
CA ILE A 51 -2.45 -3.31 -7.17
C ILE A 51 -2.22 -2.65 -5.80
N GLU A 52 -0.96 -2.40 -5.44
CA GLU A 52 -0.60 -1.72 -4.19
C GLU A 52 -1.22 -0.33 -4.09
N ILE A 53 -1.17 0.47 -5.16
CA ILE A 53 -1.80 1.80 -5.20
C ILE A 53 -3.31 1.70 -5.00
N VAL A 54 -3.97 0.74 -5.67
CA VAL A 54 -5.41 0.52 -5.51
C VAL A 54 -5.76 0.15 -4.06
N LEU A 55 -4.99 -0.76 -3.45
CA LEU A 55 -5.19 -1.15 -2.05
C LEU A 55 -5.00 0.04 -1.09
N TYR A 56 -3.97 0.85 -1.32
CA TYR A 56 -3.72 2.07 -0.54
C TYR A 56 -4.93 3.02 -0.57
N LEU A 57 -5.48 3.28 -1.76
CA LEU A 57 -6.64 4.15 -1.93
C LEU A 57 -7.90 3.60 -1.25
N VAL A 58 -8.11 2.28 -1.31
CA VAL A 58 -9.24 1.61 -0.65
C VAL A 58 -9.11 1.69 0.88
N LEU A 59 -7.91 1.46 1.42
CA LEU A 59 -7.65 1.58 2.86
C LEU A 59 -7.90 3.01 3.35
N MET A 60 -7.39 4.00 2.62
CA MET A 60 -7.64 5.42 2.89
C MET A 60 -9.14 5.73 2.97
N LYS A 61 -9.91 5.35 1.94
CA LYS A 61 -11.35 5.60 1.89
C LYS A 61 -12.10 4.88 3.02
N THR A 62 -11.71 3.65 3.33
CA THR A 62 -12.36 2.85 4.37
C THR A 62 -12.11 3.46 5.75
N ILE A 63 -10.88 3.84 6.06
CA ILE A 63 -10.53 4.45 7.35
C ILE A 63 -11.26 5.78 7.53
N ILE A 64 -11.28 6.65 6.51
CA ILE A 64 -12.01 7.93 6.56
C ILE A 64 -13.49 7.69 6.87
N ASN A 65 -14.15 6.77 6.16
CA ASN A 65 -15.55 6.44 6.39
C ASN A 65 -15.82 5.90 7.81
N GLN A 66 -14.91 5.11 8.38
CA GLN A 66 -15.06 4.60 9.75
C GLN A 66 -14.89 5.71 10.80
N VAL A 67 -13.92 6.61 10.59
CA VAL A 67 -13.70 7.78 11.45
C VAL A 67 -14.92 8.70 11.43
N ASP A 68 -15.48 8.99 10.25
CA ASP A 68 -16.69 9.81 10.12
C ASP A 68 -17.89 9.19 10.85
N LYS A 69 -18.13 7.88 10.67
CA LYS A 69 -19.19 7.15 11.40
C LYS A 69 -19.00 7.15 12.91
N PHE A 70 -17.75 7.16 13.38
CA PHE A 70 -17.45 7.20 14.80
C PHE A 70 -17.67 8.61 15.38
N MET A 71 -17.29 9.65 14.64
CA MET A 71 -17.51 11.06 15.02
C MET A 71 -19.01 11.40 15.09
N ILE A 72 -19.82 10.93 14.13
CA ILE A 72 -21.28 11.14 14.14
C ILE A 72 -21.92 10.47 15.37
N ARG A 73 -21.45 9.28 15.78
CA ARG A 73 -21.97 8.57 16.96
C ARG A 73 -21.63 9.25 18.31
N ARG A 74 -20.67 10.18 18.34
CA ARG A 74 -20.27 10.89 19.56
C ARG A 74 -20.95 12.27 19.75
N LYS A 75 -21.71 12.74 18.76
CA LYS A 75 -22.58 13.93 18.88
C LYS A 75 -23.98 13.52 19.29
#